data_AF-A0A2S8PL90-F1
#
_entry.id   AF-A0A2S8PL90-F1
#
_cell.length_a   1.000
_cell.length_b   1.000
_cell.length_c   1.000
_cell.angle_alpha   90.00
_cell.angle_beta   90.00
_cell.angle_gamma   90.00
#
_symmetry.space_group_name_H-M   'P 1'
#
loop_
_entity.id
_entity.type
_entity.pdbx_description
1 polymer ?
#
loop_
_entity_poly.entity_id
_entity_poly.type
_entity_poly.pdbx_seq_one_letter_code
_entity_poly.pdbx_strand_id
1 'polypeptide(L)'
;MGRKTGDGRNKLKLLTPSSWWGAKWREALPAGNGITGAAVYGGVHLETVMLTHGSLWWQSRTPDLPDVSGRLGEMRRLMMEGKEALAENVLVDGLKEQGYDPVMAVPLPLGDLNLRYAL
;
A
#
# COMPACT_ATOMS: atom_id res chain seq x y z
N MET A 1 -39.77 6.29 4.25
CA MET A 1 -39.58 4.94 3.69
C MET A 1 -38.22 4.41 4.15
N GLY A 2 -38.18 3.81 5.34
CA GLY A 2 -36.92 3.41 5.98
C GLY A 2 -36.44 2.06 5.46
N ARG A 3 -35.24 2.01 4.88
CA ARG A 3 -34.55 0.75 4.55
C ARG A 3 -34.30 0.01 5.87
N LYS A 4 -34.91 -1.15 6.06
CA LYS A 4 -34.55 -2.07 7.14
C LYS A 4 -33.07 -2.43 6.97
N THR A 5 -32.23 -1.98 7.91
CA THR A 5 -30.83 -2.37 8.01
C THR A 5 -30.73 -3.89 8.17
N GLY A 6 -29.85 -4.52 7.39
CA GLY A 6 -29.86 -5.94 7.08
C GLY A 6 -29.79 -6.92 8.26
N ASP A 7 -30.19 -8.15 7.95
CA ASP A 7 -30.33 -9.40 8.75
C ASP A 7 -29.07 -9.88 9.51
N GLY A 8 -28.18 -8.99 9.94
CA GLY A 8 -26.97 -9.36 10.70
C GLY A 8 -25.91 -10.16 9.93
N ARG A 9 -26.22 -10.65 8.72
CA ARG A 9 -25.37 -11.55 7.90
C ARG A 9 -23.98 -10.98 7.57
N ASN A 10 -23.85 -9.67 7.44
CA ASN A 10 -22.61 -9.00 7.00
C ASN A 10 -22.01 -8.17 8.13
N LYS A 11 -21.58 -8.81 9.21
CA LYS A 11 -20.93 -8.15 10.35
C LYS A 11 -19.67 -8.92 10.72
N LEU A 12 -18.57 -8.19 10.87
CA LEU A 12 -17.40 -8.68 11.58
C LEU A 12 -17.54 -8.29 13.04
N LYS A 13 -17.40 -9.27 13.94
CA LYS A 13 -17.42 -9.05 15.39
C LYS A 13 -16.16 -9.68 15.97
N LEU A 14 -15.47 -8.93 16.80
CA LEU A 14 -14.35 -9.43 17.58
C LEU A 14 -14.76 -9.48 19.05
N LEU A 15 -14.27 -10.49 19.77
CA LEU A 15 -14.56 -10.67 21.20
C LEU A 15 -13.62 -9.88 22.10
N THR A 16 -12.48 -9.45 21.55
CA THR A 16 -11.42 -8.74 22.26
C THR A 16 -10.92 -7.56 21.42
N PRO A 17 -10.35 -6.53 22.06
CA PRO A 17 -9.62 -5.48 21.37
C PRO A 17 -8.41 -6.03 20.60
N SER A 18 -7.91 -5.26 19.65
CA SER A 18 -6.68 -5.57 18.92
C SER A 18 -5.49 -5.69 19.89
N SER A 19 -4.86 -6.85 19.90
CA SER A 19 -3.81 -7.23 20.84
C SER A 19 -2.58 -7.86 20.17
N TRP A 20 -2.59 -8.00 18.84
CA TRP A 20 -1.45 -8.49 18.05
C TRP A 20 -0.14 -7.81 18.44
N TRP A 21 0.90 -8.60 18.69
CA TRP A 21 2.20 -8.10 19.09
C TRP A 21 2.83 -7.25 17.98
N GLY A 22 3.20 -6.01 18.31
CA GLY A 22 3.85 -5.05 17.40
C GLY A 22 2.91 -4.35 16.42
N ALA A 23 2.05 -5.08 15.72
CA ALA A 23 1.23 -4.56 14.62
C ALA A 23 -0.28 -4.66 14.89
N LYS A 24 -0.75 -3.98 15.95
CA LYS A 24 -2.18 -4.00 16.38
C LYS A 24 -3.17 -3.63 15.27
N TRP A 25 -2.78 -2.77 14.32
CA TRP A 25 -3.60 -2.41 13.15
C TRP A 25 -4.03 -3.60 12.29
N ARG A 26 -3.36 -4.76 12.38
CA ARG A 26 -3.73 -5.98 11.63
C ARG A 26 -5.03 -6.62 12.10
N GLU A 27 -5.40 -6.42 13.36
CA GLU A 27 -6.65 -6.92 13.96
C GLU A 27 -7.72 -5.82 14.06
N ALA A 28 -7.35 -4.59 13.71
CA ALA A 28 -8.23 -3.44 13.81
C ALA A 28 -9.32 -3.52 12.75
N LEU A 29 -10.51 -3.02 13.08
CA LEU A 29 -11.60 -2.93 12.12
C LEU A 29 -11.38 -1.74 11.18
N PRO A 30 -11.30 -1.97 9.86
CA PRO A 30 -11.10 -0.90 8.90
C PRO A 30 -12.41 -0.18 8.59
N ALA A 31 -12.33 1.14 8.47
CA ALA A 31 -13.37 2.02 7.96
C ALA A 31 -12.75 3.09 7.05
N GLY A 32 -13.54 3.66 6.14
CA GLY A 32 -13.04 4.73 5.29
C GLY A 32 -14.07 5.24 4.28
N ASN A 33 -13.72 6.34 3.63
CA ASN A 33 -14.54 6.99 2.60
C ASN A 33 -13.88 6.94 1.20
N GLY A 34 -12.82 6.14 1.04
CA GLY A 34 -12.02 6.05 -0.18
C GLY A 34 -10.85 7.05 -0.27
N ILE A 35 -10.84 8.09 0.57
CA ILE A 35 -9.74 9.07 0.66
C ILE A 35 -9.02 8.91 2.00
N THR A 36 -9.78 8.94 3.09
CA THR A 36 -9.32 8.74 4.46
C THR A 36 -9.71 7.35 4.93
N GLY A 37 -8.77 6.69 5.59
CA GLY A 37 -8.97 5.42 6.27
C GLY A 37 -8.82 5.55 7.79
N ALA A 38 -9.49 4.66 8.51
CA ALA A 38 -9.41 4.51 9.94
C ALA A 38 -9.31 3.03 10.28
N ALA A 39 -8.41 2.66 11.18
CA ALA A 39 -8.32 1.32 11.75
C ALA A 39 -8.61 1.40 13.25
N VAL A 40 -9.75 0.87 13.69
CA VAL A 40 -10.27 0.98 15.07
C VAL A 40 -9.80 -0.21 15.90
N TYR A 41 -9.09 0.03 17.01
CA TYR A 41 -8.47 -1.04 17.80
C TYR A 41 -9.42 -1.63 18.86
N GLY A 42 -10.42 -0.87 19.32
CA GLY A 42 -11.44 -1.35 20.25
C GLY A 42 -11.03 -1.28 21.73
N GLY A 43 -10.09 -0.40 22.10
CA GLY A 43 -9.58 -0.31 23.46
C GLY A 43 -10.61 0.21 24.48
N VAL A 44 -10.75 -0.50 25.62
CA VAL A 44 -11.83 -0.23 26.60
C VAL A 44 -11.62 1.05 27.42
N HIS A 45 -10.42 1.29 27.93
CA HIS A 45 -10.08 2.50 28.70
C HIS A 45 -9.32 3.53 27.86
N LEU A 46 -8.41 3.03 27.01
CA LEU A 46 -7.63 3.81 26.07
C LEU A 46 -7.86 3.20 24.68
N GLU A 47 -8.55 3.94 23.82
CA GLU A 47 -8.77 3.59 22.43
C GLU A 47 -7.74 4.28 21.54
N THR A 48 -7.34 3.59 20.48
CA THR A 48 -6.47 4.11 19.44
C THR A 48 -7.12 3.85 18.09
N VAL A 49 -7.34 4.91 17.33
CA VAL A 49 -7.77 4.83 15.93
C VAL A 49 -6.63 5.31 15.06
N MET A 50 -6.01 4.39 14.31
CA MET A 50 -4.98 4.75 13.34
C MET A 50 -5.65 5.37 12.12
N LEU A 51 -5.23 6.58 11.74
CA LEU A 51 -5.74 7.30 10.59
C LEU A 51 -4.76 7.20 9.42
N THR A 52 -5.30 7.06 8.21
CA THR A 52 -4.55 7.05 6.97
C THR A 52 -5.19 7.97 5.94
N HIS A 53 -4.43 8.45 4.97
CA HIS A 53 -4.93 9.28 3.88
C HIS A 53 -4.27 8.88 2.56
N GLY A 54 -5.05 8.72 1.50
CA GLY A 54 -4.60 8.15 0.21
C GLY A 54 -3.53 8.98 -0.51
N SER A 55 -3.33 10.24 -0.13
CA SER A 55 -2.28 11.12 -0.67
C SER A 55 -0.99 11.16 0.16
N LEU A 56 -0.92 10.47 1.32
CA LEU A 56 0.28 10.47 2.15
C LEU A 56 1.28 9.41 1.68
N TRP A 57 2.23 9.87 0.87
CA TRP A 57 3.31 9.08 0.33
C TRP A 57 4.64 9.77 0.58
N TRP A 58 5.69 8.98 0.83
CA TRP A 58 7.01 9.48 1.17
C TRP A 58 8.08 8.99 0.22
N GLN A 59 9.09 9.85 0.01
CA GLN A 59 10.35 9.53 -0.67
C GLN A 59 10.21 8.95 -2.10
N SER A 60 9.14 9.28 -2.82
CA SER A 60 9.09 8.94 -4.24
C SER A 60 10.15 9.72 -5.02
N ARG A 61 10.87 9.03 -5.90
CA ARG A 61 11.71 9.66 -6.91
C ARG A 61 11.30 9.10 -8.25
N THR A 62 10.70 9.95 -9.07
CA THR A 62 10.24 9.62 -10.42
C THR A 62 11.05 10.45 -11.40
N PRO A 63 12.29 10.04 -11.74
CA PRO A 63 13.08 10.72 -12.75
C PRO A 63 12.42 10.55 -14.13
N ASP A 64 12.74 11.44 -15.06
CA ASP A 64 12.30 11.30 -16.45
C ASP A 64 12.81 9.99 -17.04
N LEU A 65 11.94 9.26 -17.73
CA LEU A 65 12.27 7.98 -18.33
C LEU A 65 13.20 8.20 -19.54
N PRO A 66 14.45 7.69 -19.53
CA PRO A 66 15.34 7.84 -20.65
C PRO A 66 14.93 6.95 -21.83
N ASP A 67 15.25 7.38 -23.05
CA ASP A 67 14.94 6.60 -24.24
C ASP A 67 15.91 5.43 -24.40
N VAL A 68 15.38 4.21 -24.30
CA VAL A 68 16.09 2.94 -24.53
C VAL A 68 15.47 2.13 -25.68
N SER A 69 14.57 2.74 -26.47
CA SER A 69 13.84 2.07 -27.55
C SER A 69 14.75 1.43 -28.60
N GLY A 70 15.96 1.99 -28.81
CA GLY A 70 16.98 1.42 -29.70
C GLY A 70 17.41 -0.01 -29.33
N ARG A 71 17.25 -0.43 -28.08
CA ARG A 71 17.60 -1.79 -27.61
C ARG A 71 16.51 -2.84 -27.88
N LEU A 72 15.33 -2.44 -28.32
CA LEU A 72 14.22 -3.36 -28.61
C LEU A 72 14.55 -4.38 -29.71
N GLY A 73 15.36 -3.98 -30.70
CA GLY A 73 15.79 -4.88 -31.77
C GLY A 73 16.63 -6.04 -31.24
N GLU A 74 17.58 -5.74 -30.35
CA GLU A 74 18.43 -6.73 -29.70
C GLU A 74 17.63 -7.66 -28.79
N MET A 75 16.77 -7.09 -27.94
CA MET A 75 15.89 -7.87 -27.06
C MET A 75 15.06 -8.88 -27.86
N ARG A 76 14.40 -8.43 -28.95
CA ARG A 76 13.59 -9.31 -29.81
C ARG A 76 14.42 -10.40 -30.47
N ARG A 77 15.63 -10.09 -30.95
CA ARG A 77 16.54 -11.08 -31.53
C ARG A 77 16.89 -12.17 -30.51
N LEU A 78 17.27 -11.78 -29.29
CA LEU A 78 17.61 -12.72 -28.22
C LEU A 78 16.41 -13.61 -27.83
N MET A 79 15.21 -13.05 -27.77
CA MET A 79 13.98 -13.83 -27.53
C MET A 79 13.73 -14.85 -28.64
N MET A 80 13.88 -14.46 -29.92
CA MET A 80 13.72 -15.38 -31.05
C MET A 80 14.78 -16.48 -31.09
N GLU A 81 15.97 -16.22 -30.55
CA GLU A 81 17.05 -17.20 -30.39
C GLU A 81 16.88 -18.13 -29.17
N GLY A 82 15.79 -17.99 -28.41
CA GLY A 82 15.55 -18.76 -27.17
C GLY A 82 16.43 -18.35 -25.99
N LYS A 83 17.06 -17.17 -26.04
CA LYS A 83 17.97 -16.63 -25.01
C LYS A 83 17.25 -15.67 -24.06
N GLU A 84 16.17 -16.15 -23.44
CA GLU A 84 15.26 -15.33 -22.62
C GLU A 84 15.97 -14.63 -21.45
N ALA A 85 16.85 -15.36 -20.74
CA ALA A 85 17.60 -14.82 -19.61
C ALA A 85 18.53 -13.64 -19.97
N LEU A 86 19.02 -13.61 -21.22
CA LEU A 86 19.81 -12.47 -21.72
C LEU A 86 18.90 -11.33 -22.16
N ALA A 87 17.76 -11.65 -22.76
CA ALA A 87 16.81 -10.64 -23.25
C ALA A 87 16.15 -9.82 -22.13
N GLU A 88 15.85 -10.44 -20.98
CA GLU A 88 15.19 -9.80 -19.84
C GLU A 88 15.90 -8.52 -19.37
N ASN A 89 17.23 -8.56 -19.32
CA ASN A 89 18.02 -7.46 -18.76
C ASN A 89 18.33 -6.35 -19.78
N VAL A 90 18.15 -6.56 -21.08
CA VAL A 90 18.56 -5.62 -22.14
C VAL A 90 18.04 -4.19 -21.93
N LEU A 91 16.74 -4.05 -21.63
CA LEU A 91 16.13 -2.74 -21.39
C LEU A 91 16.48 -2.18 -20.01
N VAL A 92 16.49 -3.03 -18.99
CA VAL A 92 16.81 -2.66 -17.60
C VAL A 92 18.24 -2.12 -17.50
N ASP A 93 19.18 -2.79 -18.16
CA ASP A 93 20.58 -2.37 -18.20
C ASP A 93 20.74 -1.07 -18.99
N GLY A 94 19.97 -0.89 -20.07
CA GLY A 94 19.97 0.38 -20.81
C GLY A 94 19.50 1.55 -19.98
N LEU A 95 18.49 1.34 -19.12
CA LEU A 95 18.01 2.34 -18.18
C LEU A 95 19.08 2.64 -17.11
N LYS A 96 19.70 1.60 -16.54
CA LYS A 96 20.76 1.74 -15.53
C LYS A 96 22.00 2.46 -16.06
N GLU A 97 22.44 2.15 -17.28
CA GLU A 97 23.58 2.80 -17.94
C GLU A 97 23.34 4.30 -18.15
N GLN A 98 22.09 4.71 -18.36
CA GLN A 98 21.69 6.11 -18.45
C GLN A 98 21.40 6.75 -17.08
N GLY A 99 21.70 6.05 -15.97
CA GLY A 99 21.54 6.56 -14.60
C GLY A 99 20.10 6.60 -14.10
N TYR A 100 19.18 5.84 -14.71
CA TYR A 100 17.79 5.78 -14.27
C TYR A 100 17.65 5.01 -12.95
N ASP A 101 17.38 5.75 -11.87
CA ASP A 101 17.27 5.21 -10.50
C ASP A 101 15.97 5.68 -9.82
N PRO A 102 14.79 5.15 -10.21
CA PRO A 102 13.51 5.51 -9.60
C PRO A 102 13.38 4.92 -8.19
N VAL A 103 12.72 5.64 -7.29
CA VAL A 103 12.41 5.17 -5.93
C VAL A 103 10.90 5.09 -5.78
N MET A 104 10.40 3.90 -5.44
CA MET A 104 9.00 3.67 -5.15
C MET A 104 8.59 4.38 -3.87
N ALA A 105 7.43 5.03 -3.94
CA ALA A 105 6.87 5.74 -2.80
C ALA A 105 6.45 4.76 -1.68
N VAL A 106 6.68 5.14 -0.42
CA VAL A 106 6.19 4.38 0.74
C VAL A 106 4.94 5.08 1.30
N PRO A 107 3.81 4.38 1.48
CA PRO A 107 2.63 4.99 2.08
C PRO A 107 2.90 5.29 3.56
N LEU A 108 2.49 6.48 4.02
CA LEU A 108 2.64 6.89 5.41
C LEU A 108 1.29 6.87 6.14
N PRO A 109 1.25 6.42 7.41
CA PRO A 109 0.11 6.69 8.26
C PRO A 109 0.00 8.20 8.51
N LEU A 110 -1.23 8.70 8.65
CA LEU A 110 -1.44 10.09 9.05
C LEU A 110 -1.10 10.28 10.53
N GLY A 111 -1.44 9.30 11.36
CA GLY A 111 -1.17 9.30 12.79
C GLY A 111 -2.28 8.60 13.57
N ASP A 112 -2.19 8.66 14.90
CA ASP A 112 -3.12 7.99 15.80
C ASP A 112 -4.00 9.00 16.54
N LEU A 113 -5.31 8.78 16.48
CA LEU A 113 -6.26 9.44 17.36
C LEU A 113 -6.44 8.59 18.63
N ASN A 114 -6.02 9.13 19.77
CA ASN A 114 -6.12 8.46 21.06
C ASN A 114 -7.29 9.03 21.87
N LEU A 115 -8.17 8.15 22.36
CA LEU A 115 -9.30 8.51 23.21
C LEU A 115 -9.14 7.85 24.57
N ARG A 116 -9.24 8.65 25.65
CA ARG A 116 -9.21 8.16 27.03
C ARG A 116 -10.56 8.38 27.67
N TYR A 117 -11.16 7.31 28.16
CA TYR A 117 -12.44 7.38 28.85
C TYR A 117 -12.22 7.62 30.34
N ALA A 118 -12.83 8.69 30.88
CA ALA A 118 -12.88 8.92 32.32
C ALA A 118 -13.89 7.95 32.95
N LEU A 119 -13.53 7.42 34.11
CA LEU A 119 -14.40 6.60 34.96
C LEU A 119 -15.25 7.50 35.87
#